data_AF-A0A7C2SWS7-F1
#
_entry.id   AF-A0A7C2SWS7-F1
#
_cell.length_a   1.000
_cell.length_b   1.000
_cell.length_c   1.000
_cell.angle_alpha   90.00
_cell.angle_beta   90.00
_cell.angle_gamma   90.00
#
_symmetry.space_group_name_H-M   'P 1'
#
loop_
_entity.id
_entity.type
_entity.pdbx_description
1 polymer ?
#
loop_
_entity_poly.entity_id
_entity_poly.type
_entity_poly.pdbx_seq_one_letter_code
_entity_poly.pdbx_strand_id
1 'polypeptide(L)'
;HQPGRREVVIVTHCEHAYEITPQMMEAVQKFRHAGISVYNQLVYTFFNSRKYEASYLRNKLRLIGVTPYYTFNTKGKEETNDFRVPLARLLQEQAEGARLFPGTVRTDEVVFNVPRLGKNYLRAAQHRDLISILPNGRRVYEFHPWEKNIKLVDTYVHVDVSIYDYLERLKATGEDIDLYRTIWYYY
;
A
#
# COMPACT_ATOMS: atom_id res chain seq x y z
N HIS A 1 -2.89 -8.72 27.43
CA HIS A 1 -3.32 -9.78 26.49
C HIS A 1 -3.71 -11.02 27.30
N GLN A 2 -4.74 -11.77 26.93
CA GLN A 2 -5.15 -13.06 27.53
C GLN A 2 -5.49 -14.05 26.40
N PRO A 3 -4.57 -14.94 25.99
CA PRO A 3 -4.80 -15.87 24.88
C PRO A 3 -6.09 -16.69 25.06
N GLY A 4 -6.84 -16.86 23.98
CA GLY A 4 -8.13 -17.57 23.99
C GLY A 4 -9.31 -16.80 24.63
N ARG A 5 -9.07 -15.62 25.21
CA ARG A 5 -10.12 -14.82 25.88
C ARG A 5 -10.17 -13.36 25.45
N ARG A 6 -9.03 -12.68 25.37
CA ARG A 6 -8.95 -11.25 25.06
C ARG A 6 -7.64 -10.89 24.40
N GLU A 7 -7.74 -10.42 23.16
CA GLU A 7 -6.61 -9.87 22.42
C GLU A 7 -6.54 -8.34 22.59
N VAL A 8 -5.33 -7.82 22.67
CA VAL A 8 -5.03 -6.38 22.64
C VAL A 8 -3.86 -6.22 21.69
N VAL A 9 -3.97 -5.27 20.77
CA VAL A 9 -2.97 -4.97 19.74
C VAL A 9 -2.78 -3.47 19.62
N ILE A 10 -1.62 -3.06 19.11
CA ILE A 10 -1.31 -1.67 18.77
C ILE A 10 -1.06 -1.58 17.28
N VAL A 11 -1.57 -0.52 16.66
CA VAL A 11 -1.32 -0.21 15.25
C VAL A 11 -0.61 1.14 15.20
N THR A 12 0.63 1.13 14.69
CA THR A 12 1.44 2.32 14.43
C THR A 12 1.41 2.69 12.94
N HIS A 13 2.03 3.81 12.60
CA HIS A 13 1.95 4.45 11.29
C HIS A 13 3.32 4.97 10.83
N CYS A 14 4.24 4.04 10.58
CA CYS A 14 5.55 4.35 10.03
C CYS A 14 5.52 4.35 8.51
N GLU A 15 6.03 5.42 7.92
CA GLU A 15 6.00 5.67 6.47
C GLU A 15 7.36 5.49 5.79
N HIS A 16 8.44 5.67 6.56
CA HIS A 16 9.80 5.54 6.08
C HIS A 16 10.72 4.86 7.10
N ALA A 17 11.77 4.18 6.62
CA ALA A 17 12.69 3.43 7.48
C ALA A 17 13.49 4.32 8.45
N TYR A 18 13.58 5.63 8.19
CA TYR A 18 14.23 6.60 9.08
C TYR A 18 13.47 6.83 10.38
N GLU A 19 12.17 6.51 10.41
CA GLU A 19 11.38 6.57 11.63
C GLU A 19 11.71 5.42 12.60
N ILE A 20 12.37 4.37 12.09
CA ILE A 20 12.81 3.22 12.89
C ILE A 20 14.10 3.57 13.61
N THR A 21 13.93 4.10 14.81
CA THR A 21 15.01 4.52 15.71
C THR A 21 15.22 3.52 16.86
N PRO A 22 16.36 3.58 17.58
CA PRO A 22 16.53 2.81 18.82
C PRO A 22 15.41 3.07 19.84
N GLN A 23 14.96 4.32 19.97
CA GLN A 23 13.86 4.70 20.87
C GLN A 23 12.54 4.04 20.46
N MET A 24 12.24 4.01 19.15
CA MET A 24 11.07 3.29 18.64
C MET A 24 11.18 1.79 18.93
N MET A 25 12.34 1.19 18.68
CA MET A 25 12.58 -0.23 18.99
C MET A 25 12.33 -0.50 20.48
N GLU A 26 12.91 0.28 21.39
CA GLU A 26 12.70 0.15 22.83
C GLU A 26 11.21 0.26 23.22
N ALA A 27 10.49 1.21 22.64
CA ALA A 27 9.05 1.36 22.86
C ALA A 27 8.26 0.13 22.38
N VAL A 28 8.56 -0.37 21.17
CA VAL A 28 7.93 -1.58 20.62
C VAL A 28 8.21 -2.79 21.51
N GLN A 29 9.45 -2.95 21.99
CA GLN A 29 9.80 -4.07 22.86
C GLN A 29 9.03 -4.07 24.18
N LYS A 30 8.71 -2.91 24.76
CA LYS A 30 7.85 -2.84 25.97
C LYS A 30 6.47 -3.48 25.71
N PHE A 31 5.86 -3.21 24.56
CA PHE A 31 4.58 -3.82 24.20
C PHE A 31 4.72 -5.31 23.91
N ARG A 32 5.75 -5.71 23.16
CA ARG A 32 6.01 -7.11 22.81
C ARG A 32 6.25 -7.98 24.05
N HIS A 33 7.04 -7.51 25.02
CA HIS A 33 7.26 -8.21 26.28
C HIS A 33 6.00 -8.34 27.15
N ALA A 34 5.07 -7.39 27.03
CA ALA A 34 3.74 -7.49 27.67
C ALA A 34 2.76 -8.41 26.90
N GLY A 35 3.23 -9.10 25.86
CA GLY A 35 2.41 -9.97 25.00
C GLY A 35 1.45 -9.20 24.08
N ILE A 36 1.71 -7.91 23.81
CA ILE A 36 0.90 -7.08 22.92
C ILE A 36 1.57 -7.05 21.55
N SER A 37 0.84 -7.49 20.52
CA SER A 37 1.33 -7.41 19.14
C SER A 37 1.27 -5.97 18.62
N VAL A 38 2.30 -5.57 17.88
CA VAL A 38 2.40 -4.26 17.26
C VAL A 38 2.37 -4.43 15.75
N TYR A 39 1.52 -3.67 15.08
CA TYR A 39 1.30 -3.71 13.64
C TYR A 39 1.59 -2.34 13.02
N ASN A 40 1.88 -2.31 11.73
CA ASN A 40 2.03 -1.06 10.97
C ASN A 40 0.97 -0.93 9.88
N GLN A 41 0.37 0.24 9.78
CA GLN A 41 -0.35 0.68 8.59
C GLN A 41 0.56 1.64 7.84
N LEU A 42 0.85 1.37 6.57
CA LEU A 42 1.62 2.24 5.68
C LEU A 42 0.66 2.97 4.74
N VAL A 43 0.92 4.24 4.45
CA VAL A 43 0.27 4.97 3.35
C VAL A 43 1.27 5.11 2.20
N TYR A 44 0.99 4.44 1.10
CA TYR A 44 1.84 4.48 -0.08
C TYR A 44 1.70 5.81 -0.81
N THR A 45 2.70 6.66 -0.67
CA THR A 45 2.80 8.01 -1.21
C THR A 45 3.95 8.12 -2.20
N PHE A 46 3.99 9.21 -2.98
CA PHE A 46 5.09 9.49 -3.90
C PHE A 46 6.47 9.43 -3.20
N PHE A 47 6.53 9.85 -1.92
CA PHE A 47 7.77 9.94 -1.16
C PHE A 47 8.28 8.60 -0.62
N ASN A 48 7.47 7.56 -0.64
CA ASN A 48 7.88 6.19 -0.26
C ASN A 48 7.62 5.16 -1.39
N SER A 49 7.39 5.65 -2.63
CA SER A 49 7.08 4.80 -3.78
C SER A 49 8.27 4.46 -4.65
N ARG A 50 9.49 4.86 -4.26
CA ARG A 50 10.69 4.44 -4.99
C ARG A 50 10.85 2.94 -4.90
N LYS A 51 11.55 2.38 -5.88
CA LYS A 51 11.71 0.94 -6.02
C LYS A 51 12.28 0.33 -4.74
N TYR A 52 11.55 -0.63 -4.17
CA TYR A 52 11.91 -1.36 -2.95
C TYR A 52 11.93 -0.56 -1.64
N GLU A 53 11.55 0.72 -1.63
CA GLU A 53 11.56 1.54 -0.42
C GLU A 53 10.57 1.00 0.63
N ALA A 54 9.34 0.71 0.21
CA ALA A 54 8.34 0.08 1.07
C ALA A 54 8.72 -1.37 1.45
N SER A 55 9.32 -2.13 0.52
CA SER A 55 9.82 -3.48 0.82
C SER A 55 10.91 -3.48 1.89
N TYR A 56 11.83 -2.51 1.84
CA TYR A 56 12.86 -2.29 2.85
C TYR A 56 12.25 -1.90 4.20
N LEU A 57 11.28 -0.98 4.21
CA LEU A 57 10.55 -0.61 5.43
C LEU A 57 9.90 -1.82 6.10
N ARG A 58 9.18 -2.67 5.35
CA ARG A 58 8.58 -3.90 5.88
C ARG A 58 9.62 -4.78 6.56
N ASN A 59 10.78 -4.99 5.92
CA ASN A 59 11.87 -5.77 6.51
C ASN A 59 12.33 -5.17 7.84
N LYS A 60 12.57 -3.85 7.89
CA LYS A 60 13.03 -3.18 9.12
C LYS A 60 11.99 -3.19 10.24
N LEU A 61 10.71 -3.01 9.92
CA LEU A 61 9.62 -3.14 10.90
C LEU A 61 9.63 -4.54 11.54
N ARG A 62 9.78 -5.60 10.73
CA ARG A 62 9.83 -6.97 11.25
C ARG A 62 10.99 -7.17 12.23
N LEU A 63 12.17 -6.61 11.95
CA LEU A 63 13.34 -6.75 12.80
C LEU A 63 13.13 -6.15 14.20
N ILE A 64 12.35 -5.08 14.32
CA ILE A 64 12.05 -4.46 15.63
C ILE A 64 10.79 -5.03 16.30
N GLY A 65 10.14 -6.03 15.71
CA GLY A 65 8.94 -6.67 16.27
C GLY A 65 7.62 -6.05 15.85
N VAL A 66 7.61 -5.19 14.83
CA VAL A 66 6.38 -4.65 14.21
C VAL A 66 5.98 -5.51 13.00
N THR A 67 4.70 -5.84 12.87
CA THR A 67 4.17 -6.63 11.76
C THR A 67 3.47 -5.72 10.75
N PRO A 68 3.88 -5.68 9.47
CA PRO A 68 3.13 -4.99 8.43
C PRO A 68 1.69 -5.52 8.32
N TYR A 69 0.70 -4.64 8.38
CA TYR A 69 -0.72 -5.01 8.40
C TYR A 69 -1.49 -4.51 7.18
N TYR A 70 -1.41 -3.20 6.88
CA TYR A 70 -1.98 -2.66 5.65
C TYR A 70 -0.98 -1.77 4.94
N THR A 71 -1.07 -1.75 3.61
CA THR A 71 -0.54 -0.67 2.77
C THR A 71 -1.70 -0.03 2.02
N PHE A 72 -1.99 1.22 2.33
CA PHE A 72 -3.05 1.99 1.68
C PHE A 72 -2.49 2.75 0.49
N ASN A 73 -3.13 2.66 -0.67
CA ASN A 73 -2.94 3.74 -1.66
C ASN A 73 -3.67 4.99 -1.17
N THR A 74 -3.03 6.15 -1.31
CA THR A 74 -3.59 7.45 -0.91
C THR A 74 -4.96 7.72 -1.53
N LYS A 75 -5.90 8.22 -0.73
CA LYS A 75 -7.20 8.65 -1.23
C LYS A 75 -7.05 9.94 -2.04
N GLY A 76 -7.79 10.04 -3.14
CA GLY A 76 -7.84 11.26 -3.96
C GLY A 76 -8.65 12.36 -3.28
N LYS A 77 -7.95 13.36 -2.75
CA LYS A 77 -8.44 14.74 -2.61
C LYS A 77 -7.53 15.62 -3.47
N GLU A 78 -8.02 16.74 -3.99
CA GLU A 78 -7.19 17.64 -4.83
C GLU A 78 -5.99 18.17 -4.03
N GLU A 79 -6.21 18.47 -2.74
CA GLU A 79 -5.23 19.01 -1.81
C GLU A 79 -4.09 18.03 -1.51
N THR A 80 -4.28 16.74 -1.76
CA THR A 80 -3.27 15.69 -1.50
C THR A 80 -2.72 15.10 -2.79
N ASN A 81 -2.91 15.74 -3.94
CA ASN A 81 -2.50 15.20 -5.24
C ASN A 81 -0.99 14.90 -5.30
N ASP A 82 -0.17 15.72 -4.64
CA ASP A 82 1.28 15.56 -4.61
C ASP A 82 1.74 14.29 -3.87
N PHE A 83 0.89 13.68 -3.06
CA PHE A 83 1.20 12.42 -2.38
C PHE A 83 0.78 11.21 -3.21
N ARG A 84 -0.02 11.40 -4.26
CA ARG A 84 -0.66 10.28 -4.97
C ARG A 84 0.33 9.49 -5.81
N VAL A 85 0.04 8.20 -5.91
CA VAL A 85 0.82 7.23 -6.66
C VAL A 85 -0.14 6.37 -7.49
N PRO A 86 0.14 6.11 -8.78
CA PRO A 86 -0.69 5.21 -9.57
C PRO A 86 -0.86 3.86 -8.88
N LEU A 87 -2.06 3.29 -8.92
CA LEU A 87 -2.34 1.94 -8.41
C LEU A 87 -1.38 0.91 -9.03
N ALA A 88 -1.07 1.08 -10.32
CA ALA A 88 -0.10 0.27 -11.05
C ALA A 88 1.28 0.22 -10.37
N ARG A 89 1.77 1.34 -9.81
CA ARG A 89 3.06 1.38 -9.11
C ARG A 89 3.02 0.59 -7.80
N LEU A 90 1.94 0.71 -7.04
CA LEU A 90 1.78 -0.04 -5.80
C LEU A 90 1.69 -1.55 -6.06
N LEU A 91 0.97 -1.97 -7.11
CA LEU A 91 0.91 -3.36 -7.56
C LEU A 91 2.28 -3.86 -8.02
N GLN A 92 3.04 -3.03 -8.74
CA GLN A 92 4.42 -3.33 -9.15
C GLN A 92 5.32 -3.57 -7.92
N GLU A 93 5.33 -2.66 -6.94
CA GLU A 93 6.10 -2.80 -5.70
C GLU A 93 5.79 -4.11 -4.97
N GLN A 94 4.51 -4.50 -4.88
CA GLN A 94 4.09 -5.75 -4.26
C GLN A 94 4.67 -6.97 -4.98
N ALA A 95 4.53 -7.01 -6.30
CA ALA A 95 4.98 -8.13 -7.13
C ALA A 95 6.51 -8.26 -7.13
N GLU A 96 7.23 -7.14 -7.20
CA GLU A 96 8.69 -7.14 -7.16
C GLU A 96 9.20 -7.52 -5.76
N GLY A 97 8.58 -6.99 -4.69
CA GLY A 97 8.92 -7.30 -3.31
C GLY A 97 8.73 -8.78 -2.95
N ALA A 98 7.77 -9.47 -3.57
CA ALA A 98 7.54 -10.91 -3.38
C ALA A 98 8.73 -11.78 -3.82
N ARG A 99 9.59 -11.28 -4.71
CA ARG A 99 10.82 -11.95 -5.15
C ARG A 99 12.01 -11.71 -4.21
N LEU A 100 11.94 -10.68 -3.38
CA LEU A 100 13.01 -10.29 -2.47
C LEU A 100 12.83 -10.84 -1.06
N PHE A 101 11.60 -10.87 -0.56
CA PHE A 101 11.34 -11.19 0.84
C PHE A 101 10.35 -12.35 1.02
N PRO A 102 10.53 -13.17 2.07
CA PRO A 102 9.62 -14.26 2.38
C PRO A 102 8.25 -13.72 2.81
N GLY A 103 7.21 -14.57 2.71
CA GLY A 103 5.84 -14.22 3.08
C GLY A 103 5.69 -13.67 4.50
N THR A 104 6.58 -14.03 5.42
CA THR A 104 6.60 -13.57 6.82
C THR A 104 6.97 -12.09 7.00
N VAL A 105 7.46 -11.43 5.94
CA VAL A 105 7.80 -9.99 5.94
C VAL A 105 6.75 -9.16 5.20
N ARG A 106 6.10 -9.75 4.19
CA ARG A 106 5.12 -9.09 3.30
C ARG A 106 3.69 -9.51 3.66
N THR A 107 3.39 -9.44 4.96
CA THR A 107 2.11 -9.86 5.53
C THR A 107 1.00 -8.84 5.35
N ASP A 108 1.34 -7.62 4.95
CA ASP A 108 0.38 -6.55 4.77
C ASP A 108 -0.52 -6.77 3.57
N GLU A 109 -1.78 -6.43 3.76
CA GLU A 109 -2.77 -6.37 2.69
C GLU A 109 -2.68 -5.01 2.00
N VAL A 110 -2.58 -5.04 0.67
CA VAL A 110 -2.58 -3.82 -0.14
C VAL A 110 -4.01 -3.45 -0.46
N VAL A 111 -4.44 -2.28 0.01
CA VAL A 111 -5.85 -1.87 -0.03
C VAL A 111 -6.03 -0.46 -0.58
N PHE A 112 -7.19 -0.23 -1.16
CA PHE A 112 -7.66 1.09 -1.58
C PHE A 112 -9.03 1.38 -0.96
N ASN A 113 -9.20 2.57 -0.40
CA ASN A 113 -10.47 2.99 0.19
C ASN A 113 -11.40 3.51 -0.91
N VAL A 114 -12.35 2.67 -1.29
CA VAL A 114 -13.34 2.98 -2.32
C VAL A 114 -14.57 3.62 -1.66
N PRO A 115 -15.02 4.81 -2.11
CA PRO A 115 -16.22 5.44 -1.59
C PRO A 115 -17.42 4.47 -1.62
N ARG A 116 -18.14 4.35 -0.50
CA ARG A 116 -19.31 3.49 -0.31
C ARG A 116 -19.06 1.97 -0.39
N LEU A 117 -17.90 1.53 -0.90
CA LEU A 117 -17.51 0.11 -0.98
C LEU A 117 -16.45 -0.30 0.06
N GLY A 118 -15.96 0.63 0.88
CA GLY A 118 -15.01 0.33 1.94
C GLY A 118 -13.61 0.00 1.41
N LYS A 119 -12.90 -0.91 2.09
CA LYS A 119 -11.53 -1.30 1.73
C LYS A 119 -11.56 -2.38 0.65
N ASN A 120 -11.05 -2.07 -0.53
CA ASN A 120 -10.91 -3.01 -1.62
C ASN A 120 -9.47 -3.55 -1.68
N TYR A 121 -9.32 -4.86 -1.71
CA TYR A 121 -8.01 -5.54 -1.75
C TYR A 121 -7.44 -5.51 -3.17
N LEU A 122 -6.39 -4.73 -3.41
CA LEU A 122 -5.88 -4.49 -4.76
C LEU A 122 -5.28 -5.75 -5.41
N ARG A 123 -4.80 -6.71 -4.60
CA ARG A 123 -4.30 -8.02 -5.08
C ARG A 123 -5.40 -8.93 -5.61
N ALA A 124 -6.63 -8.74 -5.16
CA ALA A 124 -7.79 -9.50 -5.64
C ALA A 124 -8.25 -8.87 -6.97
N ALA A 125 -7.63 -9.27 -8.08
CA ALA A 125 -7.92 -8.74 -9.40
C ALA A 125 -9.42 -8.82 -9.75
N GLN A 126 -10.13 -9.85 -9.26
CA GLN A 126 -11.57 -10.01 -9.45
C GLN A 126 -12.44 -8.87 -8.86
N HIS A 127 -11.87 -7.97 -8.07
CA HIS A 127 -12.56 -6.82 -7.47
C HIS A 127 -12.33 -5.51 -8.23
N ARG A 128 -11.57 -5.52 -9.33
CA ARG A 128 -11.29 -4.32 -10.13
C ARG A 128 -10.99 -4.66 -11.58
N ASP A 129 -11.60 -3.92 -12.50
CA ASP A 129 -11.28 -3.98 -13.93
C ASP A 129 -10.65 -2.67 -14.41
N LEU A 130 -9.69 -2.76 -15.32
CA LEU A 130 -9.21 -1.61 -16.12
C LEU A 130 -10.13 -1.45 -17.33
N ILE A 131 -10.97 -0.42 -17.32
CA ILE A 131 -12.03 -0.23 -18.32
C ILE A 131 -11.67 0.79 -19.40
N SER A 132 -10.70 1.67 -19.16
CA SER A 132 -10.24 2.66 -20.16
C SER A 132 -8.87 3.25 -19.84
N ILE A 133 -8.23 3.81 -20.87
CA ILE A 133 -7.06 4.68 -20.77
C ILE A 133 -7.41 5.99 -21.46
N LEU A 134 -7.34 7.10 -20.71
CA LEU A 134 -7.66 8.43 -21.22
C LEU A 134 -6.51 8.98 -22.09
N PRO A 135 -6.77 9.99 -22.96
CA PRO A 135 -5.73 10.59 -23.81
C PRO A 135 -4.52 11.17 -23.06
N ASN A 136 -4.69 11.52 -21.78
CA ASN A 136 -3.61 11.99 -20.90
C ASN A 136 -2.88 10.86 -20.15
N GLY A 137 -3.08 9.59 -20.53
CA GLY A 137 -2.43 8.43 -19.95
C GLY A 137 -2.98 7.98 -18.59
N ARG A 138 -4.03 8.64 -18.08
CA ARG A 138 -4.72 8.23 -16.83
C ARG A 138 -5.54 6.97 -17.08
N ARG A 139 -5.48 6.04 -16.12
CA ARG A 139 -6.25 4.80 -16.16
C ARG A 139 -7.58 4.95 -15.45
N VAL A 140 -8.61 4.34 -16.02
CA VAL A 140 -9.95 4.30 -15.46
C VAL A 140 -10.23 2.89 -14.98
N TYR A 141 -10.44 2.76 -13.68
CA TYR A 141 -10.72 1.49 -13.01
C TYR A 141 -12.17 1.43 -12.56
N GLU A 142 -12.82 0.30 -12.76
CA GLU A 142 -14.11 -0.01 -12.14
C GLU A 142 -13.87 -0.93 -10.95
N PHE A 143 -14.28 -0.50 -9.76
CA PHE A 143 -14.21 -1.29 -8.53
C PHE A 143 -15.55 -1.95 -8.23
N HIS A 144 -15.49 -3.25 -7.91
CA HIS A 144 -16.64 -4.08 -7.62
C HIS A 144 -16.87 -4.24 -6.12
N PRO A 145 -18.12 -4.31 -5.64
CA PRO A 145 -18.42 -4.69 -4.26
C PRO A 145 -17.94 -6.13 -3.98
N TRP A 146 -17.53 -6.39 -2.74
CA TRP A 146 -17.20 -7.77 -2.33
C TRP A 146 -18.46 -8.63 -2.16
N GLU A 147 -19.62 -8.00 -1.89
CA GLU A 147 -20.93 -8.65 -1.68
C GLU A 147 -21.59 -9.14 -2.97
N LYS A 148 -20.81 -9.64 -3.92
CA LYS A 148 -21.34 -10.20 -5.18
C LYS A 148 -22.40 -11.26 -4.82
N ASN A 149 -23.64 -11.02 -5.24
CA ASN A 149 -24.82 -11.88 -5.05
C ASN A 149 -25.54 -11.81 -3.68
N ILE A 150 -25.18 -10.90 -2.77
CA ILE A 150 -25.93 -10.69 -1.51
C ILE A 150 -26.84 -9.46 -1.62
N LYS A 151 -26.34 -8.39 -2.25
CA LYS A 151 -27.10 -7.17 -2.54
C LYS A 151 -26.56 -6.51 -3.82
N LEU A 152 -27.45 -5.94 -4.63
CA LEU A 152 -27.04 -5.03 -5.70
C LEU A 152 -26.48 -3.76 -5.06
N VAL A 153 -25.16 -3.61 -5.16
CA VAL A 153 -24.44 -2.40 -4.77
C VAL A 153 -23.75 -1.87 -6.01
N ASP A 154 -23.86 -0.57 -6.25
CA ASP A 154 -23.25 0.07 -7.40
C ASP A 154 -21.72 -0.12 -7.39
N THR A 155 -21.15 -0.28 -8.58
CA THR A 155 -19.70 -0.24 -8.77
C THR A 155 -19.19 1.19 -8.58
N TYR A 156 -17.88 1.34 -8.45
CA TYR A 156 -17.25 2.65 -8.35
C TYR A 156 -16.21 2.85 -9.44
N VAL A 157 -16.42 3.84 -10.29
CA VAL A 157 -15.45 4.23 -11.33
C VAL A 157 -14.44 5.23 -10.75
N HIS A 158 -13.17 4.88 -10.83
CA HIS A 158 -12.04 5.69 -10.37
C HIS A 158 -11.14 6.06 -11.54
N VAL A 159 -10.90 7.37 -11.71
CA VAL A 159 -9.85 7.87 -12.60
C VAL A 159 -8.58 8.10 -11.78
N ASP A 160 -7.59 7.24 -11.99
CA ASP A 160 -6.31 7.28 -11.27
C ASP A 160 -5.42 8.43 -11.75
N VAL A 161 -4.30 8.69 -11.07
CA VAL A 161 -3.27 9.63 -11.54
C VAL A 161 -2.53 9.08 -12.77
N SER A 162 -1.95 9.97 -13.56
CA SER A 162 -1.22 9.60 -14.78
C SER A 162 0.05 8.84 -14.43
N ILE A 163 0.27 7.69 -15.07
CA ILE A 163 1.55 6.97 -14.96
C ILE A 163 2.67 7.80 -15.58
N TYR A 164 2.40 8.50 -16.68
CA TYR A 164 3.39 9.35 -17.35
C TYR A 164 3.85 10.49 -16.43
N ASP A 165 2.91 11.26 -15.87
CA ASP A 165 3.24 12.38 -14.98
C ASP A 165 3.99 11.90 -13.72
N TYR A 166 3.61 10.72 -13.20
CA TYR A 166 4.31 10.08 -12.09
C TYR A 166 5.78 9.74 -12.44
N LEU A 167 6.03 9.15 -13.61
CA LEU A 167 7.38 8.80 -14.07
C LEU A 167 8.23 10.05 -14.33
N GLU A 168 7.67 11.08 -14.97
CA GLU A 168 8.37 12.36 -15.17
C GLU A 168 8.74 13.02 -13.84
N ARG A 169 7.86 12.93 -12.83
CA ARG A 169 8.16 13.43 -11.49
C ARG A 169 9.25 12.64 -10.78
N LEU A 170 9.27 11.30 -10.90
CA LEU A 170 10.39 10.49 -10.41
C LEU A 170 11.71 10.90 -11.07
N LYS A 171 11.70 11.05 -12.40
CA LYS A 171 12.87 11.51 -13.17
C LYS A 171 13.37 12.87 -12.70
N ALA A 172 12.46 13.81 -12.46
CA ALA A 172 12.79 15.14 -11.95
C ALA A 172 13.44 15.10 -10.55
N THR A 173 13.14 14.07 -9.74
CA THR A 173 13.80 13.82 -8.45
C THR A 173 15.11 13.03 -8.54
N GLY A 174 15.56 12.69 -9.76
CA GLY A 174 16.82 11.99 -10.02
C GLY A 174 16.72 10.47 -10.09
N GLU A 175 15.51 9.89 -10.12
CA GLU A 175 15.32 8.45 -10.26
C GLU A 175 15.49 7.99 -11.72
N ASP A 176 16.06 6.81 -11.90
CA ASP A 176 16.10 6.12 -13.20
C ASP A 176 14.75 5.46 -13.50
N ILE A 177 14.00 6.06 -14.42
CA ILE A 177 12.66 5.56 -14.81
C ILE A 177 12.69 4.21 -15.53
N ASP A 178 13.82 3.77 -16.09
CA ASP A 178 13.93 2.48 -16.77
C ASP A 178 13.79 1.30 -15.78
N LEU A 179 14.09 1.55 -14.51
CA LEU A 179 13.84 0.62 -13.41
C LEU A 179 12.34 0.36 -13.17
N TYR A 180 11.48 1.27 -13.64
CA TYR A 180 10.03 1.22 -13.44
C TYR A 180 9.27 0.77 -14.69
N ARG A 181 9.95 0.50 -15.82
CA ARG A 181 9.32 0.20 -17.13
C ARG A 181 8.24 -0.88 -17.13
N THR A 182 8.25 -1.79 -16.16
CA THR A 182 7.24 -2.85 -16.06
C THR A 182 5.90 -2.35 -15.50
N ILE A 183 5.82 -1.11 -15.00
CA ILE A 183 4.62 -0.50 -14.40
C ILE A 183 3.38 -0.61 -15.32
N TRP A 184 3.60 -0.58 -16.63
CA TRP A 184 2.53 -0.68 -17.63
C TRP A 184 1.78 -2.02 -17.60
N TYR A 185 2.38 -3.09 -17.08
CA TYR A 185 1.80 -4.43 -17.02
C TYR A 185 1.00 -4.72 -15.75
N TYR A 186 0.84 -3.74 -14.85
CA TYR A 186 0.10 -3.89 -13.60
C TYR A 186 -1.20 -3.10 -13.66
N TYR A 187 -2.36 -3.74 -13.55
CA TYR A 187 -3.67 -3.11 -13.59
C TYR A 187 -4.64 -3.76 -12.63
#